data_AF-A0A958LWH8-F1
#
_entry.id   AF-A0A958LWH8-F1
#
_cell.length_a   1.000
_cell.length_b   1.000
_cell.length_c   1.000
_cell.angle_alpha   90.00
_cell.angle_beta   90.00
_cell.angle_gamma   90.00
#
_symmetry.space_group_name_H-M   'P 1'
#
loop_
_entity.id
_entity.type
_entity.pdbx_description
1 polymer ?
#
loop_
_entity_poly.entity_id
_entity_poly.type
_entity_poly.pdbx_seq_one_letter_code
_entity_poly.pdbx_strand_id
1 'polypeptide(L)'
;MELKDENAMCDALEQEMQEIALMCNDILKWKPDIVITEKGVSDLAQHFLLKGNVSCIRRVRKTDNVRIARVSGAKIVNRPEEIQ
;
A
#
# COMPACT_ATOMS: atom_id res chain seq x y z
N MET A 1 -9.66 15.62 24.08
CA MET A 1 -10.00 14.22 23.84
C MET A 1 -8.78 13.42 24.28
N GLU A 2 -8.65 13.26 25.59
CA GLU A 2 -7.52 12.55 26.21
C GLU A 2 -7.79 11.06 26.08
N LEU A 3 -6.93 10.33 25.36
CA LEU A 3 -6.90 8.87 25.37
C LEU A 3 -6.48 8.46 26.79
N LYS A 4 -7.45 8.08 27.62
CA LYS A 4 -7.28 7.76 29.05
C LYS A 4 -7.29 6.26 29.37
N ASP A 5 -7.47 5.40 28.37
CA ASP A 5 -7.45 3.94 28.54
C ASP A 5 -6.22 3.36 27.83
N GLU A 6 -5.29 2.74 28.57
CA GLU A 6 -4.08 2.11 28.03
C GLU A 6 -4.41 1.05 26.96
N ASN A 7 -5.53 0.34 27.13
CA ASN A 7 -6.00 -0.67 26.19
C ASN A 7 -6.49 -0.09 24.86
N ALA A 8 -7.10 1.10 24.87
CA ALA A 8 -7.64 1.72 23.65
C ALA A 8 -6.53 2.08 22.65
N MET A 9 -5.31 2.35 23.14
CA MET A 9 -4.16 2.62 22.28
C MET A 9 -3.61 1.35 21.63
N CYS A 10 -3.58 0.23 22.37
CA CYS A 10 -3.22 -1.07 21.81
C CYS A 10 -4.23 -1.53 20.75
N ASP A 11 -5.53 -1.45 21.05
CA ASP A 11 -6.59 -1.88 20.14
C ASP A 11 -6.56 -1.09 18.81
N ALA A 12 -6.32 0.22 18.88
CA ALA A 12 -6.22 1.07 17.70
C ALA A 12 -5.01 0.71 16.82
N LEU A 13 -3.87 0.38 17.43
CA LEU A 13 -2.68 -0.06 16.70
C LEU A 13 -2.90 -1.41 16.01
N GLU A 14 -3.56 -2.36 16.69
CA GLU A 14 -3.90 -3.66 16.11
C GLU A 14 -4.85 -3.51 14.91
N GLN A 15 -5.86 -2.64 15.01
CA GLN A 15 -6.75 -2.34 13.91
C GLN A 15 -6.01 -1.74 12.71
N GLU A 16 -5.12 -0.76 12.94
CA GLU A 16 -4.31 -0.16 11.87
C GLU A 16 -3.44 -1.21 11.17
N MET A 17 -2.81 -2.11 11.93
CA MET A 17 -2.00 -3.20 11.37
C MET A 17 -2.84 -4.16 10.52
N GLN A 18 -4.05 -4.51 10.96
CA GLN A 18 -4.96 -5.38 10.22
C GLN A 18 -5.41 -4.74 8.91
N GLU A 19 -5.77 -3.46 8.92
CA GLU A 19 -6.16 -2.74 7.70
C GLU A 19 -5.02 -2.69 6.68
N ILE A 20 -3.80 -2.41 7.12
CA ILE A 20 -2.62 -2.42 6.24
C ILE A 20 -2.40 -3.80 5.63
N ALA A 21 -2.54 -4.87 6.43
CA ALA A 21 -2.38 -6.23 5.96
C ALA A 21 -3.46 -6.62 4.93
N LEU A 22 -4.71 -6.22 5.15
CA LEU A 22 -5.82 -6.45 4.21
C LEU A 22 -5.56 -5.74 2.87
N MET A 23 -5.21 -4.46 2.90
CA MET A 23 -4.87 -3.69 1.69
C MET A 23 -3.70 -4.32 0.92
N CYS A 24 -2.65 -4.77 1.62
CA CYS A 24 -1.52 -5.42 0.96
C CYS A 24 -1.92 -6.77 0.36
N ASN A 25 -2.76 -7.55 1.05
CA ASN A 25 -3.26 -8.82 0.55
C ASN A 25 -4.09 -8.63 -0.72
N ASP A 26 -4.92 -7.57 -0.80
CA ASP A 26 -5.68 -7.27 -2.00
C ASP A 26 -4.79 -6.98 -3.20
N ILE A 27 -3.68 -6.25 -3.00
CA ILE A 27 -2.67 -6.03 -4.04
C ILE A 27 -1.99 -7.35 -4.44
N LEU A 28 -1.64 -8.20 -3.47
CA LEU A 28 -0.96 -9.47 -3.70
C LEU A 28 -1.82 -10.50 -4.46
N LYS A 29 -3.15 -10.43 -4.37
CA LYS A 29 -4.07 -11.30 -5.15
C LYS A 29 -3.83 -11.19 -6.65
N TRP A 30 -3.47 -9.99 -7.13
CA TRP A 30 -3.19 -9.72 -8.54
C TRP A 30 -1.79 -10.16 -8.99
N LYS A 31 -0.94 -10.62 -8.05
CA LYS A 31 0.45 -11.05 -8.27
C LYS A 31 1.27 -10.06 -9.12
N PRO A 32 1.34 -8.77 -8.75
CA PRO A 32 2.17 -7.82 -9.47
C PRO A 32 3.66 -8.09 -9.20
N ASP A 33 4.53 -7.91 -10.19
CA ASP A 33 5.98 -7.94 -9.97
C ASP A 33 6.47 -6.65 -9.28
N ILE A 34 5.85 -5.52 -9.62
CA ILE A 34 6.24 -4.18 -9.16
C ILE A 34 5.00 -3.35 -8.80
N VAL A 35 5.04 -2.71 -7.63
CA VAL A 35 4.04 -1.73 -7.18
C VAL A 35 4.68 -0.35 -7.16
N ILE A 36 4.03 0.64 -7.78
CA ILE A 36 4.54 2.00 -7.89
C ILE A 36 3.59 2.96 -7.17
N THR A 37 4.12 3.75 -6.25
CA THR A 37 3.33 4.73 -5.49
C THR A 37 3.90 6.14 -5.60
N GLU A 38 3.01 7.12 -5.79
CA GLU A 38 3.36 8.55 -5.71
C GLU A 38 3.72 8.95 -4.27
N LYS A 39 3.06 8.32 -3.30
CA LYS A 39 3.27 8.54 -1.86
C LYS A 39 4.31 7.59 -1.28
N GLY A 40 4.62 7.81 0.00
CA GLY A 40 5.37 6.87 0.81
C GLY A 40 4.59 5.56 1.03
N VAL A 41 5.33 4.52 1.37
CA VAL A 41 4.78 3.21 1.77
C VAL A 41 5.24 2.97 3.20
N SER A 42 4.33 2.52 4.07
CA SER A 42 4.66 2.13 5.45
C SER A 42 5.65 0.97 5.46
N ASP A 43 6.53 0.89 6.46
CA ASP A 43 7.51 -0.20 6.56
C ASP A 43 6.84 -1.56 6.78
N LEU A 44 5.69 -1.59 7.46
CA LEU A 44 4.88 -2.80 7.60
C LEU A 44 4.38 -3.30 6.23
N ALA A 45 3.88 -2.40 5.40
CA ALA A 45 3.41 -2.73 4.05
C ALA A 45 4.54 -3.22 3.15
N GLN A 46 5.74 -2.62 3.25
CA GLN A 46 6.93 -3.08 2.52
C GLN A 46 7.29 -4.53 2.89
N HIS A 47 7.21 -4.89 4.18
CA HIS A 47 7.45 -6.25 4.65
C HIS A 47 6.44 -7.26 4.08
N PHE A 48 5.16 -6.90 4.04
CA PHE A 48 4.12 -7.75 3.43
C PHE A 48 4.34 -7.94 1.92
N LEU A 49 4.62 -6.85 1.19
CA LEU A 49 4.90 -6.93 -0.24
C LEU A 49 6.16 -7.74 -0.54
N LEU A 50 7.21 -7.59 0.26
CA LEU A 50 8.46 -8.35 0.13
C LEU A 50 8.23 -9.85 0.34
N LYS A 51 7.41 -10.24 1.33
CA LYS A 51 7.00 -11.65 1.52
C LYS A 51 6.26 -12.22 0.31
N GLY A 52 5.50 -11.37 -0.39
CA GLY A 52 4.84 -11.71 -1.65
C GLY A 52 5.75 -11.67 -2.87
N ASN A 53 7.07 -11.43 -2.69
CA ASN A 53 8.07 -11.28 -3.74
C ASN A 53 7.77 -10.11 -4.70
N VAL A 54 7.10 -9.06 -4.19
CA VAL A 54 6.73 -7.85 -4.94
C VAL A 54 7.65 -6.71 -4.56
N SER A 55 8.22 -6.04 -5.57
CA SER A 55 9.06 -4.86 -5.34
C SER A 55 8.21 -3.59 -5.32
N CYS A 56 8.43 -2.71 -4.34
CA CYS A 56 7.72 -1.43 -4.28
C CYS A 56 8.64 -0.24 -4.58
N ILE A 57 8.21 0.65 -5.47
CA ILE A 57 8.86 1.94 -5.74
C ILE A 57 7.99 3.03 -5.11
N ARG A 58 8.52 3.69 -4.08
CA ARG A 58 7.83 4.74 -3.32
C ARG A 58 8.31 6.13 -3.69
N ARG A 59 7.45 7.15 -3.49
CA ARG A 59 7.75 8.58 -3.72
C ARG A 59 8.09 8.93 -5.17
N VAL A 60 7.41 8.32 -6.14
CA VAL A 60 7.56 8.69 -7.56
C VAL A 60 6.88 10.03 -7.82
N ARG A 61 7.50 10.89 -8.63
CA ARG A 61 6.87 12.16 -9.01
C ARG A 61 5.61 11.89 -9.84
N LYS A 62 4.57 12.71 -9.64
CA LYS A 62 3.33 12.62 -10.42
C LYS A 62 3.56 12.62 -11.94
N THR A 63 4.50 13.44 -12.43
CA THR A 63 4.86 13.49 -13.85
C THR A 63 5.41 12.16 -14.35
N ASP A 64 6.17 11.46 -13.53
CA ASP A 64 6.78 10.18 -13.89
C ASP A 64 5.76 9.05 -13.78
N ASN A 65 4.86 9.09 -12.80
CA ASN A 65 3.77 8.12 -12.70
C ASN A 65 2.87 8.13 -13.95
N VAL A 66 2.53 9.32 -14.47
CA VAL A 66 1.76 9.45 -15.73
C VAL A 66 2.55 8.94 -16.94
N ARG A 67 3.87 9.17 -16.98
CA ARG A 67 4.73 8.64 -18.07
C ARG A 67 4.80 7.12 -18.01
N ILE A 68 5.02 6.56 -16.83
CA ILE A 68 5.08 5.11 -16.61
C ILE A 68 3.77 4.47 -17.02
N ALA A 69 2.63 4.99 -16.56
CA ALA A 69 1.30 4.51 -16.92
C ALA A 69 1.06 4.50 -18.44
N ARG A 70 1.53 5.54 -19.16
CA ARG A 70 1.44 5.59 -20.63
C ARG A 70 2.31 4.54 -21.33
N VAL A 71 3.48 4.24 -20.80
CA VAL A 71 4.42 3.28 -21.41
C VAL A 71 4.06 1.83 -21.05
N SER A 72 3.63 1.58 -19.82
CA SER A 72 3.24 0.24 -19.36
C SER A 72 1.79 -0.12 -19.70
N GLY A 73 0.96 0.85 -20.06
CA GLY A 73 -0.48 0.66 -20.21
C GLY A 73 -1.22 0.47 -18.88
N ALA A 74 -0.54 0.65 -17.74
CA ALA A 74 -1.15 0.50 -16.43
C ALA A 74 -2.11 1.66 -16.11
N LYS A 75 -3.21 1.34 -15.42
CA LYS A 75 -4.16 2.34 -14.92
C LYS A 75 -3.70 2.83 -13.54
N ILE A 76 -3.58 4.14 -13.38
CA ILE A 76 -3.33 4.74 -12.07
C ILE A 76 -4.61 4.64 -11.25
N VAL A 77 -4.54 3.98 -10.10
CA VAL A 77 -5.64 3.80 -9.15
C VAL A 77 -5.33 4.50 -7.84
N ASN A 78 -6.36 4.97 -7.15
CA ASN A 78 -6.20 5.58 -5.83
C ASN A 78 -6.44 4.59 -4.69
N ARG A 79 -7.29 3.58 -4.94
CA ARG A 79 -7.63 2.53 -3.98
C ARG A 79 -7.29 1.16 -4.58
N PRO A 80 -6.79 0.21 -3.78
CA PRO A 80 -6.49 -1.14 -4.25
C PRO A 80 -7.76 -1.89 -4.71
N GLU A 81 -8.94 -1.52 -4.21
CA GLU A 81 -10.24 -2.07 -4.62
C GLU A 81 -10.66 -1.69 -6.05
N GLU A 82 -10.07 -0.63 -6.62
CA GLU A 82 -10.40 -0.17 -7.99
C GLU A 82 -9.66 -0.95 -9.07
N ILE A 83 -8.77 -1.88 -8.67
CA ILE A 83 -8.06 -2.78 -9.58
C ILE A 83 -9.08 -3.78 -10.14
N GLN A 84 -9.32 -3.74 -11.45
CA GLN A 84 -10.24 -4.60 -12.20
C GLN A 84 -9.49 -5.57 -13.10
#